data_AF-A0AAD0VAK5-F1
#
_entry.id   AF-A0AAD0VAK5-F1
#
_cell.length_a   1.000
_cell.length_b   1.000
_cell.length_c   1.000
_cell.angle_alpha   90.00
_cell.angle_beta   90.00
_cell.angle_gamma   90.00
#
_symmetry.space_group_name_H-M   'P 1'
#
loop_
_entity.id
_entity.type
_entity.pdbx_description
1 polymer ?
#
loop_
_entity_poly.entity_id
_entity_poly.type
_entity_poly.pdbx_seq_one_letter_code
_entity_poly.pdbx_strand_id
1 'polypeptide(L)'
;MADRLPLVQRLSINTKGRCFVVTDVHFQVKKLMEGLALLNFDPLVDRLIIGGDLVDRGPDLREALDLLGLPWVFMVRGNHEQMVIDAWKNNRIYSDNGATWWMALSDESQDMVATKLDSLPHAIEIECEHGIVGVVHANVPSAMTWQAFIEGLSYPGIQEKALWQRERITRHLRSGVEGVWRLCIGHTYLPFPQRLGNVLALDCTTGNGKALAIYCVQDDTIYVDGKPTLFEDMPHLRSQAEEHHVESPSGLEAVMGRLGSLDDDIHLLLAMNNALTGILFQERKHRADYIMSIQKRFGETRVAPMLENLLLLVNLDA
;
A
#
# COMPACT_ATOMS: atom_id res chain seq x y z
N MET A 1 -23.43 -7.09 -28.26
CA MET A 1 -22.17 -7.16 -27.50
C MET A 1 -22.48 -6.54 -26.14
N ALA A 2 -22.30 -7.27 -25.04
CA ALA A 2 -22.50 -6.67 -23.72
C ALA A 2 -21.47 -5.54 -23.57
N ASP A 3 -21.92 -4.33 -23.25
CA ASP A 3 -21.03 -3.19 -23.01
C ASP A 3 -20.05 -3.59 -21.91
N ARG A 4 -18.78 -3.72 -22.28
CA ARG A 4 -17.72 -4.06 -21.33
C ARG A 4 -17.59 -2.87 -20.38
N LEU A 5 -17.82 -3.11 -19.09
CA LEU A 5 -17.69 -2.07 -18.06
C LEU A 5 -16.30 -1.42 -18.16
N PRO A 6 -16.21 -0.10 -17.94
CA PRO A 6 -14.96 0.61 -18.13
C PRO A 6 -13.91 0.12 -17.14
N LEU A 7 -12.73 -0.27 -17.65
CA LEU A 7 -11.60 -0.68 -16.83
C LEU A 7 -11.02 0.47 -16.00
N VAL A 8 -11.41 1.70 -16.31
CA VAL A 8 -10.91 2.92 -15.68
C VAL A 8 -12.08 3.83 -15.42
N GLN A 9 -12.22 4.28 -14.17
CA GLN A 9 -13.21 5.26 -13.78
C GLN A 9 -12.54 6.62 -13.58
N ARG A 10 -13.13 7.66 -14.17
CA ARG A 10 -12.62 9.04 -14.08
C ARG A 10 -13.53 9.87 -13.19
N LEU A 11 -12.95 10.49 -12.17
CA LEU A 11 -13.63 11.37 -11.24
C LEU A 11 -13.16 12.80 -11.50
N SER A 12 -14.08 13.66 -11.95
CA SER A 12 -13.81 15.08 -12.08
C SER A 12 -13.49 15.69 -10.71
N ILE A 13 -12.84 16.84 -10.72
CA ILE A 13 -12.48 17.58 -9.51
C ILE A 13 -13.67 17.70 -8.54
N ASN A 14 -13.44 17.39 -7.27
CA ASN A 14 -14.45 17.57 -6.23
C ASN A 14 -14.40 19.02 -5.74
N THR A 15 -15.33 19.86 -6.22
CA THR A 15 -15.38 21.29 -5.88
C THR A 15 -16.12 21.59 -4.57
N LYS A 16 -16.78 20.59 -3.97
CA LYS A 16 -17.60 20.75 -2.76
C LYS A 16 -16.93 20.22 -1.50
N GLY A 17 -16.00 19.28 -1.65
CA GLY A 17 -15.33 18.61 -0.54
C GLY A 17 -14.04 17.97 -1.00
N ARG A 18 -13.54 17.03 -0.19
CA ARG A 18 -12.26 16.37 -0.34
C ARG A 18 -12.39 14.98 -0.94
N CYS A 19 -11.28 14.43 -1.39
CA CYS A 19 -11.14 13.05 -1.83
C CYS A 19 -10.11 12.37 -0.92
N PHE A 20 -10.51 11.26 -0.33
CA PHE A 20 -9.66 10.46 0.55
C PHE A 20 -9.38 9.11 -0.10
N VAL A 21 -8.10 8.72 -0.16
CA VAL A 21 -7.67 7.44 -0.73
C VAL A 21 -7.13 6.55 0.39
N VAL A 22 -7.62 5.31 0.44
CA VAL A 22 -7.14 4.24 1.33
C VAL A 22 -6.96 2.98 0.51
N THR A 23 -6.12 2.04 0.96
CA THR A 23 -5.97 0.72 0.31
C THR A 23 -6.03 -0.40 1.35
N ASP A 24 -6.31 -1.62 0.91
CA ASP A 24 -6.17 -2.86 1.69
C ASP A 24 -6.93 -2.81 3.03
N VAL A 25 -8.20 -2.41 2.95
CA VAL A 25 -9.08 -2.27 4.11
C VAL A 25 -9.31 -3.62 4.80
N HIS A 26 -9.36 -4.74 4.06
CA HIS A 26 -9.44 -6.09 4.58
C HIS A 26 -10.46 -6.25 5.73
N PHE A 27 -11.72 -5.89 5.49
CA PHE A 27 -12.80 -5.92 6.47
C PHE A 27 -12.50 -5.19 7.79
N GLN A 28 -11.62 -4.19 7.80
CA GLN A 28 -11.33 -3.33 8.95
C GLN A 28 -12.14 -2.04 8.90
N VAL A 29 -13.44 -2.14 8.61
CA VAL A 29 -14.29 -0.97 8.35
C VAL A 29 -14.40 -0.07 9.57
N LYS A 30 -14.43 -0.62 10.79
CA LYS A 30 -14.40 0.20 12.00
C LYS A 30 -13.16 1.09 12.07
N LYS A 31 -11.98 0.56 11.73
CA LYS A 31 -10.72 1.31 11.70
C LYS A 31 -10.70 2.37 10.61
N LEU A 32 -11.28 2.05 9.45
CA LEU A 32 -11.47 3.01 8.37
C LEU A 32 -12.35 4.18 8.82
N MET A 33 -13.50 3.89 9.42
CA MET A 33 -14.43 4.93 9.89
C MET A 33 -13.86 5.76 11.05
N GLU A 34 -13.09 5.15 11.96
CA GLU A 34 -12.33 5.87 13.00
C GLU A 34 -11.34 6.87 12.37
N GLY A 35 -10.54 6.43 11.40
CA GLY A 35 -9.58 7.29 10.70
C GLY A 35 -10.25 8.44 9.95
N LEU A 36 -11.34 8.15 9.22
CA LEU A 36 -12.12 9.16 8.52
C LEU A 36 -12.77 10.18 9.48
N ALA A 37 -13.27 9.72 10.62
CA ALA A 37 -13.84 10.59 11.65
C ALA A 37 -12.80 11.56 12.22
N LEU A 38 -11.56 11.11 12.47
CA LEU A 38 -10.46 11.97 12.92
C LEU A 38 -10.09 13.05 11.89
N LEU A 39 -10.37 12.81 10.61
CA LEU A 39 -10.15 13.76 9.51
C LEU A 39 -11.39 14.61 9.19
N ASN A 40 -12.43 14.52 10.02
CA ASN A 40 -13.71 15.19 9.84
C ASN A 40 -14.33 14.89 8.46
N PHE A 41 -14.29 13.64 8.01
CA PHE A 41 -14.90 13.21 6.75
C PHE A 41 -16.42 13.49 6.75
N ASP A 42 -16.91 14.15 5.71
CA ASP A 42 -18.34 14.42 5.50
C ASP A 42 -18.87 13.67 4.26
N PRO A 43 -19.66 12.60 4.42
CA PRO A 43 -20.19 11.82 3.29
C PRO A 43 -21.14 12.59 2.36
N LEU A 44 -21.57 13.81 2.72
CA LEU A 44 -22.39 14.67 1.86
C LEU A 44 -21.58 15.41 0.80
N VAL A 45 -20.28 15.64 1.04
CA VAL A 45 -19.43 16.45 0.16
C VAL A 45 -18.09 15.79 -0.16
N ASP A 46 -17.58 14.92 0.72
CA ASP A 46 -16.33 14.20 0.54
C ASP A 46 -16.54 12.89 -0.23
N ARG A 47 -15.47 12.37 -0.83
CA ARG A 47 -15.43 11.08 -1.53
C ARG A 47 -14.38 10.19 -0.90
N LEU A 48 -14.72 8.92 -0.69
CA LEU A 48 -13.78 7.87 -0.31
C LEU A 48 -13.44 7.04 -1.55
N ILE A 49 -12.15 6.84 -1.78
CA ILE A 49 -11.61 5.99 -2.83
C ILE A 49 -10.84 4.84 -2.18
N ILE A 50 -11.26 3.61 -2.42
CA ILE A 50 -10.62 2.39 -1.91
C ILE A 50 -9.80 1.76 -3.04
N GLY A 51 -8.49 1.65 -2.86
CA GLY A 51 -7.55 1.09 -3.84
C GLY A 51 -7.55 -0.44 -3.94
N GLY A 52 -8.66 -1.10 -3.64
CA GLY A 52 -8.78 -2.57 -3.64
C GLY A 52 -8.53 -3.22 -2.29
N ASP A 53 -8.73 -4.54 -2.25
CA ASP A 53 -8.60 -5.40 -1.08
C ASP A 53 -9.47 -4.91 0.08
N LEU A 54 -10.76 -4.72 -0.20
CA LEU A 54 -11.78 -4.44 0.81
C LEU A 54 -12.13 -5.71 1.58
N VAL A 55 -12.11 -6.86 0.89
CA VAL A 55 -12.53 -8.15 1.44
C VAL A 55 -11.40 -8.94 2.08
N ASP A 56 -11.77 -10.03 2.75
CA ASP A 56 -10.91 -10.98 3.46
C ASP A 56 -10.22 -10.43 4.72
N ARG A 57 -9.67 -11.36 5.52
CA ARG A 57 -8.79 -11.18 6.71
C ARG A 57 -9.40 -10.51 7.95
N GLY A 58 -10.25 -9.49 7.82
CA GLY A 58 -10.83 -8.76 8.96
C GLY A 58 -12.25 -9.19 9.35
N PRO A 59 -12.81 -8.59 10.41
CA PRO A 59 -14.08 -9.02 11.00
C PRO A 59 -15.34 -8.32 10.45
N ASP A 60 -15.23 -7.13 9.85
CA ASP A 60 -16.37 -6.26 9.55
C ASP A 60 -16.96 -6.53 8.14
N LEU A 61 -17.34 -7.78 7.89
CA LEU A 61 -17.84 -8.23 6.58
C LEU A 61 -19.05 -7.44 6.10
N ARG A 62 -20.08 -7.31 6.95
CA ARG A 62 -21.36 -6.74 6.53
C ARG A 62 -21.19 -5.27 6.20
N GLU A 63 -20.49 -4.56 7.07
CA GLU A 63 -20.15 -3.15 6.91
C GLU A 63 -19.34 -2.92 5.63
N ALA A 64 -18.41 -3.83 5.30
CA ALA A 64 -17.61 -3.72 4.08
C ALA A 64 -18.46 -3.91 2.82
N LEU A 65 -19.36 -4.90 2.80
CA LEU A 65 -20.27 -5.08 1.66
C LEU A 65 -21.24 -3.89 1.52
N ASP A 66 -21.69 -3.30 2.64
CA ASP A 66 -22.53 -2.10 2.63
C ASP A 66 -21.80 -0.90 1.97
N LEU A 67 -20.49 -0.74 2.18
CA LEU A 67 -19.69 0.34 1.55
C LEU A 67 -19.77 0.33 0.02
N LEU A 68 -19.86 -0.84 -0.61
CA LEU A 68 -19.92 -0.97 -2.08
C LEU A 68 -21.15 -0.29 -2.70
N GLY A 69 -22.20 -0.07 -1.92
CA GLY A 69 -23.44 0.58 -2.35
C GLY A 69 -23.53 2.08 -2.04
N LEU A 70 -22.58 2.64 -1.30
CA LEU A 70 -22.65 4.03 -0.86
C LEU A 70 -22.21 4.99 -1.99
N PRO A 71 -22.95 6.09 -2.23
CA PRO A 71 -22.72 6.95 -3.40
C PRO A 71 -21.44 7.78 -3.31
N TRP A 72 -20.88 7.92 -2.10
CA TRP A 72 -19.62 8.62 -1.84
C TRP A 72 -18.40 7.67 -1.84
N VAL A 73 -18.59 6.37 -2.08
CA VAL A 73 -17.53 5.37 -2.14
C VAL A 73 -17.24 4.98 -3.59
N PHE A 74 -15.96 5.03 -3.96
CA PHE A 74 -15.42 4.57 -5.23
C PHE A 74 -14.35 3.53 -4.94
N MET A 75 -14.24 2.50 -5.76
CA MET A 75 -13.32 1.40 -5.45
C MET A 75 -12.66 0.86 -6.71
N VAL A 76 -11.35 0.62 -6.61
CA VAL A 76 -10.55 -0.15 -7.56
C VAL A 76 -10.63 -1.63 -7.18
N ARG A 77 -10.63 -2.53 -8.16
CA ARG A 77 -10.52 -3.97 -7.96
C ARG A 77 -9.14 -4.33 -7.38
N GLY A 78 -9.13 -5.00 -6.23
CA GLY A 78 -7.93 -5.62 -5.66
C GLY A 78 -7.74 -7.07 -6.07
N ASN A 79 -6.62 -7.67 -5.66
CA ASN A 79 -6.34 -9.05 -5.98
C ASN A 79 -7.22 -10.02 -5.19
N HIS A 80 -7.64 -9.63 -3.98
CA HIS A 80 -8.60 -10.41 -3.20
C HIS A 80 -10.00 -10.42 -3.84
N GLU A 81 -10.46 -9.27 -4.36
CA GLU A 81 -11.68 -9.25 -5.18
C GLU A 81 -11.55 -10.12 -6.43
N GLN A 82 -10.39 -10.09 -7.12
CA GLN A 82 -10.17 -10.93 -8.30
C GLN A 82 -10.22 -12.43 -7.97
N MET A 83 -9.67 -12.86 -6.82
CA MET A 83 -9.76 -14.27 -6.39
C MET A 83 -11.21 -14.71 -6.15
N VAL A 84 -12.04 -13.85 -5.53
CA VAL A 84 -13.48 -14.12 -5.34
C VAL A 84 -14.20 -14.23 -6.69
N ILE A 85 -13.92 -13.30 -7.62
CA ILE A 85 -14.50 -13.30 -8.97
C ILE A 85 -14.13 -14.58 -9.73
N ASP A 86 -12.86 -14.99 -9.66
CA ASP A 86 -12.38 -16.19 -10.33
C ASP A 86 -13.01 -17.46 -9.73
N ALA A 87 -13.16 -17.51 -8.40
CA ALA A 87 -13.82 -18.61 -7.71
C ALA A 87 -15.29 -18.73 -8.14
N TRP A 88 -16.02 -17.61 -8.13
CA TRP A 88 -17.40 -17.53 -8.57
C TRP A 88 -17.58 -17.97 -10.03
N LYS A 89 -16.80 -17.38 -10.97
CA LYS A 89 -16.90 -17.71 -12.41
C LYS A 89 -16.57 -19.15 -12.74
N ASN A 90 -15.66 -19.78 -11.98
CA ASN A 90 -15.24 -21.16 -12.21
C ASN A 90 -15.98 -22.17 -11.32
N ASN A 91 -16.96 -21.72 -10.52
CA ASN A 91 -17.66 -22.53 -9.52
C ASN A 91 -16.70 -23.33 -8.61
N ARG A 92 -15.63 -22.67 -8.16
CA ARG A 92 -14.58 -23.25 -7.31
C ARG A 92 -14.77 -22.81 -5.87
N ILE A 93 -14.38 -23.69 -4.94
CA ILE A 93 -14.27 -23.34 -3.52
C ILE A 93 -13.04 -22.43 -3.35
N TYR A 94 -13.26 -21.25 -2.79
CA TYR A 94 -12.20 -20.34 -2.37
C TYR A 94 -12.31 -20.13 -0.87
N SER A 95 -11.32 -20.64 -0.14
CA SER A 95 -11.21 -20.54 1.32
C SER A 95 -9.84 -20.06 1.79
N ASP A 96 -8.90 -19.89 0.86
CA ASP A 96 -7.56 -19.40 1.15
C ASP A 96 -7.58 -17.89 1.45
N ASN A 97 -6.48 -17.37 1.98
CA ASN A 97 -6.25 -15.93 2.21
C ASN A 97 -7.30 -15.21 3.08
N GLY A 98 -8.10 -15.94 3.86
CA GLY A 98 -9.12 -15.37 4.77
C GLY A 98 -10.53 -15.31 4.16
N ALA A 99 -10.78 -16.01 3.06
CA ALA A 99 -12.05 -16.00 2.34
C ALA A 99 -13.15 -16.91 2.89
N THR A 100 -13.02 -17.39 4.14
CA THR A 100 -14.00 -18.30 4.77
C THR A 100 -15.42 -17.74 4.77
N TRP A 101 -15.54 -16.42 4.78
CA TRP A 101 -16.81 -15.72 4.71
C TRP A 101 -17.59 -15.95 3.42
N TRP A 102 -16.88 -16.16 2.30
CA TRP A 102 -17.50 -16.35 0.99
C TRP A 102 -18.43 -17.56 1.02
N MET A 103 -17.98 -18.64 1.66
CA MET A 103 -18.75 -19.87 1.83
C MET A 103 -19.92 -19.74 2.83
N ALA A 104 -19.95 -18.69 3.64
CA ALA A 104 -21.03 -18.44 4.59
C ALA A 104 -22.20 -17.66 3.95
N LEU A 105 -22.01 -17.11 2.75
CA LEU A 105 -23.05 -16.43 1.99
C LEU A 105 -24.00 -17.43 1.31
N SER A 106 -25.27 -17.03 1.14
CA SER A 106 -26.19 -17.74 0.25
C SER A 106 -25.76 -17.57 -1.21
N ASP A 107 -26.15 -18.51 -2.09
CA ASP A 107 -25.86 -18.43 -3.53
C ASP A 107 -26.32 -17.09 -4.14
N GLU A 108 -27.52 -16.61 -3.77
CA GLU A 108 -28.03 -15.29 -4.21
C GLU A 108 -27.13 -14.13 -3.74
N SER A 109 -26.64 -14.18 -2.50
CA SER A 109 -25.73 -13.16 -1.97
C SER A 109 -24.36 -13.23 -2.66
N GLN A 110 -23.88 -14.43 -2.96
CA GLN A 110 -22.65 -14.62 -3.74
C GLN A 110 -22.78 -14.00 -5.13
N ASP A 111 -23.87 -14.29 -5.85
CA ASP A 111 -24.11 -13.71 -7.18
C ASP A 111 -24.15 -12.19 -7.14
N MET A 112 -24.86 -11.60 -6.16
CA MET A 112 -24.92 -10.15 -5.99
C MET A 112 -23.55 -9.53 -5.70
N VAL A 113 -22.81 -10.10 -4.75
CA VAL A 113 -21.49 -9.60 -4.34
C VAL A 113 -20.50 -9.77 -5.50
N ALA A 114 -20.37 -10.95 -6.09
CA ALA A 114 -19.43 -11.19 -7.17
C ALA A 114 -19.74 -10.36 -8.41
N THR A 115 -21.02 -10.16 -8.76
CA THR A 115 -21.41 -9.25 -9.85
C THR A 115 -20.95 -7.82 -9.56
N LYS A 116 -21.12 -7.36 -8.31
CA LYS A 116 -20.65 -6.03 -7.90
C LYS A 116 -19.12 -5.93 -7.93
N LEU A 117 -18.40 -6.93 -7.44
CA LEU A 117 -16.93 -6.95 -7.48
C LEU A 117 -16.42 -7.00 -8.93
N ASP A 118 -17.05 -7.79 -9.80
CA ASP A 118 -16.68 -7.88 -11.22
C ASP A 118 -17.03 -6.60 -12.00
N SER A 119 -17.82 -5.69 -11.42
CA SER A 119 -18.06 -4.37 -11.99
C SER A 119 -16.98 -3.34 -11.67
N LEU A 120 -16.08 -3.62 -10.72
CA LEU A 120 -15.07 -2.67 -10.27
C LEU A 120 -14.02 -2.39 -11.36
N PRO A 121 -13.63 -1.10 -11.56
CA PRO A 121 -12.55 -0.74 -12.45
C PRO A 121 -11.19 -1.21 -11.90
N HIS A 122 -10.19 -1.32 -12.76
CA HIS A 122 -8.80 -1.63 -12.38
C HIS A 122 -7.99 -0.39 -12.00
N ALA A 123 -8.46 0.80 -12.39
CA ALA A 123 -7.86 2.07 -12.01
C ALA A 123 -8.90 3.17 -11.84
N ILE A 124 -8.60 4.14 -10.99
CA ILE A 124 -9.35 5.38 -10.86
C ILE A 124 -8.41 6.55 -11.15
N GLU A 125 -8.91 7.54 -11.91
CA GLU A 125 -8.28 8.85 -12.05
C GLU A 125 -9.10 9.88 -11.29
N ILE A 126 -8.45 10.63 -10.41
CA ILE A 126 -9.03 11.74 -9.66
C ILE A 126 -8.39 13.02 -10.16
N GLU A 127 -9.17 13.90 -10.78
CA GLU A 127 -8.71 15.25 -11.11
C GLU A 127 -8.58 16.10 -9.83
N CYS A 128 -7.44 16.78 -9.68
CA CYS A 128 -7.23 17.81 -8.68
C CYS A 128 -6.48 19.01 -9.28
N GLU A 129 -6.29 20.06 -8.50
CA GLU A 129 -5.62 21.30 -8.95
C GLU A 129 -4.17 21.08 -9.41
N HIS A 130 -3.51 20.03 -8.89
CA HIS A 130 -2.13 19.68 -9.24
C HIS A 130 -2.02 18.72 -10.44
N GLY A 131 -3.15 18.27 -11.00
CA GLY A 131 -3.21 17.27 -12.08
C GLY A 131 -3.96 16.01 -11.65
N ILE A 132 -3.61 14.87 -12.24
CA ILE A 132 -4.28 13.59 -11.98
C ILE A 132 -3.64 12.88 -10.79
N VAL A 133 -4.46 12.49 -9.81
CA VAL A 133 -4.11 11.43 -8.86
C VAL A 133 -4.64 10.11 -9.39
N GLY A 134 -3.73 9.21 -9.74
CA GLY A 134 -4.05 7.84 -10.14
C GLY A 134 -4.18 6.93 -8.92
N VAL A 135 -5.13 5.99 -8.95
CA VAL A 135 -5.26 4.93 -7.96
C VAL A 135 -5.30 3.59 -8.70
N VAL A 136 -4.41 2.67 -8.31
CA VAL A 136 -4.35 1.29 -8.80
C VAL A 136 -3.99 0.40 -7.62
N HIS A 137 -4.45 -0.85 -7.61
CA HIS A 137 -4.24 -1.70 -6.45
C HIS A 137 -2.76 -2.01 -6.14
N ALA A 138 -2.00 -2.58 -7.08
CA ALA A 138 -0.64 -3.04 -6.80
C ALA A 138 0.45 -2.15 -7.41
N ASN A 139 0.50 -2.01 -8.74
CA ASN A 139 1.61 -1.29 -9.37
C ASN A 139 1.34 -0.83 -10.81
N VAL A 140 2.06 0.23 -11.20
CA VAL A 140 2.34 0.60 -12.59
C VAL A 140 3.79 0.23 -12.92
N PRO A 141 4.05 -0.57 -13.97
CA PRO A 141 5.42 -0.94 -14.38
C PRO A 141 6.31 0.30 -14.61
N SER A 142 7.55 0.27 -14.12
CA SER A 142 8.44 1.45 -14.13
C SER A 142 8.79 2.00 -15.51
N ALA A 143 8.68 1.17 -16.56
CA ALA A 143 8.91 1.57 -17.94
C ALA A 143 7.68 2.21 -18.62
N MET A 144 6.56 2.36 -17.91
CA MET A 144 5.31 2.89 -18.45
C MET A 144 4.97 4.26 -17.86
N THR A 145 4.50 5.17 -18.72
CA THR A 145 3.75 6.35 -18.27
C THR A 145 2.37 5.92 -17.78
N TRP A 146 1.71 6.78 -17.00
CA TRP A 146 0.35 6.54 -16.56
C TRP A 146 -0.62 6.33 -17.72
N GLN A 147 -0.54 7.18 -18.75
CA GLN A 147 -1.42 7.07 -19.92
C GLN A 147 -1.22 5.75 -20.67
N ALA A 148 0.04 5.33 -20.88
CA ALA A 148 0.34 4.04 -21.50
C ALA A 148 -0.17 2.87 -20.66
N PHE A 149 -0.13 2.99 -19.33
CA PHE A 149 -0.69 1.99 -18.42
C PHE A 149 -2.22 1.90 -18.54
N ILE A 150 -2.91 3.04 -18.53
CA ILE A 150 -4.37 3.14 -18.70
C ILE A 150 -4.84 2.52 -20.01
N GLU A 151 -4.17 2.80 -21.13
CA GLU A 151 -4.45 2.18 -22.44
C GLU A 151 -4.13 0.67 -22.43
N GLY A 152 -3.04 0.32 -21.74
CA GLY A 152 -2.55 -1.04 -21.57
C GLY A 152 -3.47 -1.94 -20.74
N LEU A 153 -4.36 -1.39 -19.90
CA LEU A 153 -5.26 -2.18 -19.05
C LEU A 153 -6.20 -3.09 -19.85
N SER A 154 -6.39 -2.85 -21.15
CA SER A 154 -7.12 -3.75 -22.04
C SER A 154 -6.44 -5.12 -22.22
N TYR A 155 -5.14 -5.24 -21.91
CA TYR A 155 -4.36 -6.47 -22.01
C TYR A 155 -4.28 -7.20 -20.65
N PRO A 156 -4.54 -8.52 -20.61
CA PRO A 156 -4.52 -9.30 -19.36
C PRO A 156 -3.20 -9.20 -18.58
N GLY A 157 -2.04 -9.17 -19.27
CA GLY A 157 -0.75 -9.07 -18.60
C GLY A 157 -0.48 -7.72 -17.92
N ILE A 158 -1.22 -6.66 -18.27
CA ILE A 158 -1.18 -5.37 -17.55
C ILE A 158 -2.14 -5.40 -16.37
N GLN A 159 -3.33 -6.01 -16.52
CA GLN A 159 -4.26 -6.24 -15.41
C GLN A 159 -3.60 -7.09 -14.31
N GLU A 160 -2.88 -8.15 -14.69
CA GLU A 160 -2.14 -8.97 -13.73
C GLU A 160 -1.14 -8.13 -12.92
N LYS A 161 -0.40 -7.23 -13.57
CA LYS A 161 0.55 -6.35 -12.87
C LYS A 161 -0.15 -5.32 -11.99
N ALA A 162 -1.29 -4.79 -12.45
CA ALA A 162 -2.13 -3.87 -11.70
C ALA A 162 -2.66 -4.50 -10.41
N LEU A 163 -2.83 -5.83 -10.38
CA LEU A 163 -3.37 -6.57 -9.25
C LEU A 163 -2.28 -7.23 -8.37
N TRP A 164 -1.17 -7.69 -8.94
CA TRP A 164 -0.26 -8.63 -8.23
C TRP A 164 1.20 -8.20 -8.13
N GLN A 165 1.63 -7.17 -8.88
CA GLN A 165 3.06 -6.86 -8.97
C GLN A 165 3.55 -6.11 -7.72
N ARG A 166 4.55 -6.68 -7.04
CA ARG A 166 5.17 -6.10 -5.83
C ARG A 166 6.53 -5.43 -6.08
N GLU A 167 6.97 -5.37 -7.33
CA GLU A 167 8.35 -5.04 -7.68
C GLU A 167 8.78 -3.65 -7.21
N ARG A 168 7.90 -2.64 -7.35
CA ARG A 168 8.20 -1.27 -6.96
C ARG A 168 8.58 -1.15 -5.49
N ILE A 169 7.82 -1.81 -4.62
CA ILE A 169 8.08 -1.83 -3.18
C ILE A 169 9.27 -2.73 -2.87
N THR A 170 9.26 -3.97 -3.33
CA THR A 170 10.33 -4.94 -3.00
C THR A 170 11.72 -4.51 -3.50
N ARG A 171 11.80 -3.83 -4.65
CA ARG A 171 13.05 -3.28 -5.21
C ARG A 171 13.26 -1.80 -4.91
N HIS A 172 12.35 -1.15 -4.20
CA HIS A 172 12.42 0.28 -3.84
C HIS A 172 12.63 1.19 -5.06
N LEU A 173 11.86 0.95 -6.12
CA LEU A 173 11.93 1.75 -7.34
C LEU A 173 11.31 3.13 -7.06
N ARG A 174 12.18 4.11 -6.83
CA ARG A 174 11.83 5.52 -6.56
C ARG A 174 11.54 6.33 -7.83
N SER A 175 11.77 5.75 -9.00
CA SER A 175 11.37 6.36 -10.27
C SER A 175 9.86 6.61 -10.24
N GLY A 176 9.47 7.88 -10.38
CA GLY A 176 8.06 8.25 -10.46
C GLY A 176 7.39 7.66 -11.70
N VAL A 177 6.07 7.86 -11.79
CA VAL A 177 5.26 7.54 -12.96
C VAL A 177 4.91 8.84 -13.66
N GLU A 178 5.37 9.01 -14.89
CA GLU A 178 5.07 10.20 -15.70
C GLU A 178 3.57 10.27 -16.06
N GLY A 179 3.03 11.49 -16.11
CA GLY A 179 1.63 11.72 -16.47
C GLY A 179 0.64 11.73 -15.30
N VAL A 180 1.13 11.60 -14.06
CA VAL A 180 0.33 11.74 -12.83
C VAL A 180 1.01 12.62 -11.79
N TRP A 181 0.20 13.37 -11.05
CA TRP A 181 0.64 14.11 -9.88
C TRP A 181 1.03 13.18 -8.75
N ARG A 182 0.15 12.23 -8.42
CA ARG A 182 0.40 11.14 -7.47
C ARG A 182 -0.16 9.84 -7.99
N LEU A 183 0.45 8.73 -7.60
CA LEU A 183 -0.06 7.39 -7.80
C LEU A 183 -0.22 6.69 -6.45
N CYS A 184 -1.45 6.43 -6.03
CA CYS A 184 -1.73 5.67 -4.82
C CYS A 184 -1.76 4.17 -5.14
N ILE A 185 -1.01 3.38 -4.36
CA ILE A 185 -0.97 1.91 -4.44
C ILE A 185 -1.03 1.28 -3.06
N GLY A 186 -1.43 0.02 -3.02
CA GLY A 186 -1.53 -0.84 -1.86
C GLY A 186 -0.80 -2.18 -2.06
N HIS A 187 -1.46 -3.28 -1.69
CA HIS A 187 -1.11 -4.69 -1.97
C HIS A 187 0.15 -5.25 -1.28
N THR A 188 1.21 -4.45 -1.21
CA THR A 188 2.47 -4.85 -0.58
C THR A 188 2.58 -4.19 0.77
N TYR A 189 2.35 -4.99 1.81
CA TYR A 189 2.45 -4.57 3.21
C TYR A 189 3.76 -3.82 3.50
N LEU A 190 3.61 -2.67 4.14
CA LEU A 190 4.68 -1.87 4.72
C LEU A 190 4.41 -1.63 6.21
N PRO A 191 5.44 -1.45 7.04
CA PRO A 191 5.22 -1.08 8.44
C PRO A 191 4.62 0.33 8.58
N PHE A 192 4.89 1.22 7.62
CA PHE A 192 4.38 2.59 7.52
C PHE A 192 4.15 2.95 6.05
N PRO A 193 3.22 3.87 5.73
CA PRO A 193 3.06 4.35 4.36
C PRO A 193 4.36 4.98 3.86
N GLN A 194 4.67 4.78 2.57
CA GLN A 194 5.91 5.27 1.96
C GLN A 194 5.66 6.07 0.70
N ARG A 195 6.55 7.03 0.44
CA ARG A 195 6.60 7.78 -0.81
C ARG A 195 7.83 7.38 -1.64
N LEU A 196 7.57 6.93 -2.87
CA LEU A 196 8.57 6.53 -3.86
C LEU A 196 8.43 7.44 -5.10
N GLY A 197 9.09 8.59 -5.07
CA GLY A 197 8.90 9.64 -6.08
C GLY A 197 7.51 10.27 -5.94
N ASN A 198 6.68 10.15 -6.97
CA ASN A 198 5.26 10.54 -6.92
C ASN A 198 4.32 9.36 -6.61
N VAL A 199 4.83 8.17 -6.30
CA VAL A 199 4.02 7.02 -5.89
C VAL A 199 3.88 7.00 -4.36
N LEU A 200 2.65 6.87 -3.88
CA LEU A 200 2.28 6.74 -2.47
C LEU A 200 1.84 5.30 -2.22
N ALA A 201 2.64 4.55 -1.47
CA ALA A 201 2.33 3.20 -1.00
C ALA A 201 1.63 3.30 0.35
N LEU A 202 0.36 2.91 0.40
CA LEU A 202 -0.54 3.16 1.52
C LEU A 202 -0.85 1.90 2.34
N ASP A 203 -0.57 0.70 1.82
CA ASP A 203 -0.78 -0.54 2.57
C ASP A 203 0.16 -0.62 3.77
N CYS A 204 -0.39 -0.33 4.95
CA CYS A 204 0.29 -0.48 6.23
C CYS A 204 -0.44 -1.38 7.22
N THR A 205 -1.42 -2.17 6.74
CA THR A 205 -2.23 -3.05 7.59
C THR A 205 -2.31 -4.45 6.99
N THR A 206 -2.34 -5.48 7.83
CA THR A 206 -2.50 -6.88 7.38
C THR A 206 -3.86 -7.45 7.80
N GLY A 207 -4.85 -6.59 8.05
CA GLY A 207 -6.07 -7.00 8.77
C GLY A 207 -5.86 -7.17 10.28
N ASN A 208 -4.74 -6.69 10.82
CA ASN A 208 -4.30 -6.92 12.21
C ASN A 208 -4.79 -5.86 13.22
N GLY A 209 -5.63 -4.92 12.80
CA GLY A 209 -6.24 -3.92 13.69
C GLY A 209 -5.47 -2.60 13.79
N LYS A 210 -4.37 -2.46 13.05
CA LYS A 210 -3.62 -1.20 12.96
C LYS A 210 -4.43 -0.11 12.25
N ALA A 211 -4.08 1.15 12.51
CA ALA A 211 -4.65 2.27 11.79
C ALA A 211 -4.29 2.20 10.30
N LEU A 212 -5.26 2.51 9.44
CA LEU A 212 -5.07 2.62 8.00
C LEU A 212 -4.37 3.94 7.64
N ALA A 213 -3.55 3.94 6.59
CA ALA A 213 -3.06 5.17 5.98
C ALA A 213 -4.12 5.74 5.03
N ILE A 214 -4.49 6.99 5.25
CA ILE A 214 -5.50 7.70 4.47
C ILE A 214 -4.85 8.91 3.82
N TYR A 215 -4.76 8.92 2.49
CA TYR A 215 -4.26 10.05 1.73
C TYR A 215 -5.39 11.04 1.42
N CYS A 216 -5.25 12.30 1.83
CA CYS A 216 -6.13 13.38 1.39
C CYS A 216 -5.55 14.04 0.14
N VAL A 217 -6.30 14.01 -0.96
CA VAL A 217 -5.87 14.53 -2.26
C VAL A 217 -5.65 16.04 -2.25
N GLN A 218 -6.54 16.77 -1.58
CA GLN A 218 -6.52 18.23 -1.53
C GLN A 218 -5.37 18.76 -0.66
N ASP A 219 -5.08 18.05 0.43
CA ASP A 219 -3.99 18.42 1.35
C ASP A 219 -2.63 17.88 0.88
N ASP A 220 -2.62 17.03 -0.16
CA ASP A 220 -1.48 16.22 -0.60
C ASP A 220 -0.74 15.54 0.57
N THR A 221 -1.50 15.04 1.54
CA THR A 221 -0.98 14.55 2.82
C THR A 221 -1.54 13.17 3.16
N ILE A 222 -0.67 12.27 3.61
CA ILE A 222 -1.07 10.96 4.15
C ILE A 222 -1.25 11.10 5.65
N TYR A 223 -2.37 10.62 6.17
CA TYR A 223 -2.71 10.60 7.59
C TYR A 223 -2.74 9.17 8.13
N VAL A 224 -2.23 8.98 9.34
CA VAL A 224 -2.38 7.74 10.12
C VAL A 224 -2.85 8.15 11.50
N ASP A 225 -3.97 7.58 11.96
CA ASP A 225 -4.58 7.92 13.26
C ASP A 225 -4.81 9.45 13.42
N GLY A 226 -5.33 10.08 12.36
CA GLY A 226 -5.60 11.52 12.31
C GLY A 226 -4.36 12.42 12.25
N LYS A 227 -3.15 11.86 12.30
CA LYS A 227 -1.90 12.63 12.29
C LYS A 227 -1.28 12.64 10.90
N PRO A 228 -0.82 13.79 10.41
CA PRO A 228 -0.09 13.84 9.14
C PRO A 228 1.21 13.06 9.29
N THR A 229 1.47 12.18 8.32
CA THR A 229 2.77 11.54 8.17
C THR A 229 3.66 12.48 7.36
N LEU A 230 4.74 12.96 7.97
CA LEU A 230 5.70 13.79 7.27
C LEU A 230 6.56 12.89 6.37
N PHE A 231 6.63 13.24 5.07
CA PHE A 231 7.42 12.49 4.09
C PHE A 231 8.93 12.49 4.39
N GLU A 232 9.38 13.41 5.25
CA GLU A 232 10.75 13.56 5.74
C GLU A 232 10.93 13.08 7.18
N ASP A 233 9.85 12.79 7.91
CA ASP A 233 10.01 12.28 9.26
C ASP A 233 10.39 10.80 9.16
N MET A 234 11.61 10.57 9.64
CA MET A 234 12.12 9.32 10.16
C MET A 234 11.85 9.25 11.67
N PRO A 235 10.60 9.32 12.20
CA PRO A 235 10.40 9.33 13.64
C PRO A 235 10.58 7.91 14.21
N HIS A 236 10.63 6.87 13.37
CA HIS A 236 10.85 5.50 13.82
C HIS A 236 12.30 5.12 14.06
N LEU A 237 13.27 5.77 13.38
CA LEU A 237 14.67 5.67 13.81
C LEU A 237 14.88 6.37 15.17
N ARG A 238 14.15 7.45 15.45
CA ARG A 238 14.20 8.16 16.74
C ARG A 238 13.51 7.38 17.87
N SER A 239 12.28 6.91 17.64
CA SER A 239 11.51 6.16 18.65
C SER A 239 12.18 4.83 19.01
N GLN A 240 12.76 4.11 18.04
CA GLN A 240 13.52 2.89 18.33
C GLN A 240 14.86 3.18 19.02
N ALA A 241 15.53 4.30 18.71
CA ALA A 241 16.76 4.71 19.41
C ALA A 241 16.50 5.08 20.89
N GLU A 242 15.36 5.72 21.17
CA GLU A 242 14.93 6.06 22.54
C GLU A 242 14.47 4.82 23.33
N GLU A 243 13.75 3.89 22.69
CA GLU A 243 13.28 2.64 23.31
C GLU A 243 14.43 1.64 23.59
N HIS A 244 15.54 1.72 22.84
CA HIS A 244 16.74 0.89 23.03
C HIS A 244 17.89 1.58 23.81
N HIS A 245 17.62 2.66 24.54
CA HIS A 245 18.61 3.38 25.38
C HIS A 245 19.89 3.79 24.64
N VAL A 246 19.78 4.22 23.37
CA VAL A 246 20.90 4.87 22.69
C VAL A 246 20.98 6.31 23.22
N GLU A 247 21.70 6.50 24.32
CA GLU A 247 21.80 7.79 24.99
C GLU A 247 22.51 8.85 24.12
N SER A 248 21.72 9.87 23.79
CA SER A 248 22.06 11.25 23.42
C SER A 248 21.93 11.63 21.93
N PRO A 249 21.28 12.78 21.63
CA PRO A 249 21.19 13.39 20.30
C PRO A 249 22.54 13.65 19.61
N SER A 250 23.64 13.62 20.39
CA SER A 250 24.99 13.90 19.89
C SER A 250 25.50 12.83 18.92
N GLY A 251 25.04 11.57 19.01
CA GLY A 251 25.48 10.50 18.13
C GLY A 251 24.91 10.62 16.72
N LEU A 252 23.59 10.84 16.60
CA LEU A 252 22.93 10.96 15.30
C LEU A 252 23.31 12.26 14.60
N GLU A 253 23.42 13.38 15.32
CA GLU A 253 23.90 14.65 14.77
C GLU A 253 25.41 14.62 14.46
N ALA A 254 26.23 13.88 15.21
CA ALA A 254 27.63 13.66 14.83
C ALA A 254 27.78 12.75 13.62
N VAL A 255 26.87 11.77 13.42
CA VAL A 255 26.83 10.93 12.22
C VAL A 255 26.35 11.76 11.03
N MET A 256 25.24 12.49 11.14
CA MET A 256 24.71 13.37 10.09
C MET A 256 25.66 14.54 9.78
N GLY A 257 26.35 15.08 10.79
CA GLY A 257 27.35 16.14 10.64
C GLY A 257 28.70 15.67 10.11
N ARG A 258 29.02 14.38 10.24
CA ARG A 258 30.16 13.73 9.55
C ARG A 258 29.82 13.25 8.15
N LEU A 259 28.53 13.05 7.85
CA LEU A 259 28.00 12.72 6.53
C LEU A 259 27.93 13.98 5.67
N GLY A 260 29.10 14.55 5.39
CA GLY A 260 29.27 15.45 4.25
C GLY A 260 29.05 14.66 2.96
N SER A 261 27.98 15.00 2.26
CA SER A 261 27.62 14.62 0.88
C SER A 261 27.83 13.15 0.48
N LEU A 262 26.73 12.42 0.27
CA LEU A 262 26.40 11.72 -0.99
C LEU A 262 25.12 10.88 -0.81
N ASP A 263 24.21 10.95 -1.79
CA ASP A 263 22.99 10.13 -1.88
C ASP A 263 23.25 8.62 -1.73
N ASP A 264 24.46 8.16 -2.08
CA ASP A 264 24.85 6.75 -2.10
C ASP A 264 24.84 6.09 -0.71
N ASP A 265 25.17 6.81 0.36
CA ASP A 265 25.20 6.24 1.72
C ASP A 265 23.79 6.00 2.27
N ILE A 266 22.85 6.91 1.97
CA ILE A 266 21.43 6.74 2.29
C ILE A 266 20.84 5.58 1.47
N HIS A 267 21.20 5.49 0.18
CA HIS A 267 20.76 4.39 -0.67
C HIS A 267 21.25 3.02 -0.17
N LEU A 268 22.49 2.95 0.31
CA LEU A 268 23.07 1.70 0.79
C LEU A 268 22.47 1.27 2.15
N LEU A 269 22.21 2.23 3.05
CA LEU A 269 21.52 1.98 4.31
C LEU A 269 20.08 1.52 4.09
N LEU A 270 19.36 2.16 3.17
CA LEU A 270 18.01 1.74 2.79
C LEU A 270 18.05 0.35 2.15
N ALA A 271 18.97 0.07 1.22
CA ALA A 271 19.11 -1.25 0.60
C ALA A 271 19.39 -2.36 1.63
N MET A 272 20.17 -2.06 2.68
CA MET A 272 20.45 -2.97 3.78
C MET A 272 19.19 -3.20 4.64
N ASN A 273 18.47 -2.15 5.01
CA ASN A 273 17.19 -2.23 5.72
C ASN A 273 16.15 -3.07 4.94
N ASN A 274 16.13 -2.94 3.62
CA ASN A 274 15.20 -3.64 2.75
C ASN A 274 15.56 -5.12 2.58
N ALA A 275 16.86 -5.43 2.53
CA ALA A 275 17.33 -6.81 2.56
C ALA A 275 16.94 -7.50 3.87
N LEU A 276 17.13 -6.81 5.01
CA LEU A 276 16.74 -7.30 6.33
C LEU A 276 15.22 -7.51 6.45
N THR A 277 14.44 -6.52 5.99
CA THR A 277 12.98 -6.57 6.03
C THR A 277 12.44 -7.67 5.11
N GLY A 278 12.94 -7.79 3.87
CA GLY A 278 12.55 -8.86 2.95
C GLY A 278 12.91 -10.27 3.46
N ILE A 279 13.96 -10.40 4.27
CA ILE A 279 14.36 -11.65 4.93
C ILE A 279 13.37 -12.03 6.03
N LEU A 280 12.88 -11.06 6.80
CA LEU A 280 11.85 -11.29 7.84
C LEU A 280 10.51 -11.77 7.24
N PHE A 281 10.26 -11.50 5.97
CA PHE A 281 9.03 -11.86 5.27
C PHE A 281 9.16 -13.08 4.32
N GLN A 282 10.33 -13.71 4.19
CA GLN A 282 10.50 -14.94 3.42
C GLN A 282 10.62 -16.19 4.30
N GLU A 283 9.96 -17.29 3.91
CA GLU A 283 10.11 -18.62 4.50
C GLU A 283 11.43 -19.31 4.05
N ARG A 284 12.61 -18.79 4.41
CA ARG A 284 13.81 -19.67 4.44
C ARG A 284 13.98 -20.28 5.82
N LYS A 285 14.37 -21.55 5.83
CA LYS A 285 14.30 -22.42 7.01
C LYS A 285 15.33 -22.12 8.10
N HIS A 286 16.42 -21.40 7.83
CA HIS A 286 17.49 -21.19 8.81
C HIS A 286 18.08 -19.77 8.82
N ARG A 287 18.13 -19.20 10.02
CA ARG A 287 18.61 -17.86 10.36
C ARG A 287 20.06 -17.56 9.94
N ALA A 288 20.96 -18.55 10.05
CA ALA A 288 22.36 -18.38 9.72
C ALA A 288 22.62 -18.05 8.24
N ASP A 289 21.81 -18.61 7.33
CA ASP A 289 21.95 -18.37 5.89
C ASP A 289 21.63 -16.90 5.52
N TYR A 290 20.75 -16.27 6.29
CA TYR A 290 20.38 -14.87 6.12
C TYR A 290 21.49 -13.92 6.52
N ILE A 291 22.05 -14.12 7.71
CA ILE A 291 23.16 -13.31 8.22
C ILE A 291 24.34 -13.37 7.25
N MET A 292 24.71 -14.57 6.82
CA MET A 292 25.80 -14.78 5.87
C MET A 292 25.55 -14.08 4.53
N SER A 293 24.31 -14.08 4.03
CA SER A 293 23.95 -13.38 2.79
C SER A 293 24.04 -11.85 2.93
N ILE A 294 23.64 -11.29 4.07
CA ILE A 294 23.70 -9.85 4.31
C ILE A 294 25.17 -9.43 4.49
N GLN A 295 25.94 -10.17 5.29
CA GLN A 295 27.38 -9.93 5.48
C GLN A 295 28.15 -10.03 4.18
N LYS A 296 27.85 -11.02 3.32
CA LYS A 296 28.48 -11.12 1.99
C LYS A 296 28.17 -9.91 1.10
N ARG A 297 27.00 -9.30 1.25
CA ARG A 297 26.54 -8.21 0.39
C ARG A 297 27.02 -6.84 0.87
N PHE A 298 27.10 -6.63 2.17
CA PHE A 298 27.36 -5.31 2.77
C PHE A 298 28.62 -5.24 3.63
N GLY A 299 29.26 -6.38 3.96
CA GLY A 299 30.39 -6.46 4.90
C GLY A 299 31.68 -5.78 4.44
N GLU A 300 31.84 -5.52 3.14
CA GLU A 300 32.99 -4.77 2.59
C GLU A 300 32.60 -3.34 2.17
N THR A 301 31.36 -2.93 2.44
CA THR A 301 30.89 -1.60 2.06
C THR A 301 31.11 -0.59 3.18
N ARG A 302 30.96 0.71 2.87
CA ARG A 302 31.17 1.78 3.87
C ARG A 302 30.13 1.77 5.00
N VAL A 303 29.01 1.05 4.85
CA VAL A 303 28.01 0.82 5.92
C VAL A 303 28.27 -0.45 6.73
N ALA A 304 29.32 -1.22 6.42
CA ALA A 304 29.69 -2.43 7.16
C ALA A 304 29.81 -2.22 8.68
N PRO A 305 30.35 -1.09 9.20
CA PRO A 305 30.39 -0.85 10.65
C PRO A 305 29.00 -0.73 11.30
N MET A 306 27.96 -0.46 10.50
CA MET A 306 26.57 -0.35 10.98
C MET A 306 25.82 -1.69 10.88
N LEU A 307 26.38 -2.67 10.16
CA LEU A 307 25.73 -3.95 9.91
C LEU A 307 25.57 -4.78 11.19
N GLU A 308 26.60 -4.84 12.03
CA GLU A 308 26.57 -5.60 13.30
C GLU A 308 25.49 -5.04 14.24
N ASN A 309 25.40 -3.70 14.36
CA ASN A 309 24.37 -3.07 15.18
C ASN A 309 22.95 -3.33 14.63
N LEU A 310 22.75 -3.32 13.31
CA LEU A 310 21.46 -3.61 12.71
C LEU A 310 21.05 -5.07 12.88
N LEU A 311 21.96 -6.02 12.68
CA LEU A 311 21.70 -7.46 12.85
C LEU A 311 21.35 -7.80 14.31
N LEU A 312 22.01 -7.16 15.26
CA LEU A 312 21.65 -7.21 16.69
C LEU A 312 20.25 -6.65 16.94
N LEU A 313 19.93 -5.46 16.41
CA LEU A 313 18.63 -4.79 16.60
C LEU A 313 17.45 -5.62 16.08
N VAL A 314 17.62 -6.35 14.97
CA VAL A 314 16.58 -7.23 14.42
C VAL A 314 16.63 -8.66 14.96
N ASN A 315 17.36 -8.89 16.07
CA ASN A 315 17.53 -10.17 16.74
C ASN A 315 18.01 -11.30 15.81
N LEU A 316 18.87 -10.95 14.84
CA LEU A 316 19.51 -11.90 13.94
C LEU A 316 20.86 -12.41 14.47
N ASP A 317 21.51 -11.72 15.43
CA ASP A 317 22.87 -12.06 15.90
C ASP A 317 22.97 -12.95 17.16
N ALA A 318 21.86 -13.42 17.73
CA ALA A 318 21.82 -14.28 18.93
C ALA A 318 21.69 -15.78 18.63
#